data_AF-A0A7Y7CD72-F1
#
_entry.id   AF-A0A7Y7CD72-F1
#
_cell.length_a   1.000
_cell.length_b   1.000
_cell.length_c   1.000
_cell.angle_alpha   90.00
_cell.angle_beta   90.00
_cell.angle_gamma   90.00
#
_symmetry.space_group_name_H-M   'P 1'
#
loop_
_entity.id
_entity.type
_entity.pdbx_description
1 polymer ?
#
loop_
_entity_poly.entity_id
_entity_poly.type
_entity_poly.pdbx_seq_one_letter_code
_entity_poly.pdbx_strand_id
1 'polypeptide(L)'
;MSNLSAKEMNTALSQRLLAIFERSRDRKYAAAKEAKEAKKKKPKPAEESADDADHVDSNAPPRGVLGKDNSYAQNGSNYIGSLDGRGVYRVFDHPHLDEIRDMVRETAEFPGGPPENFNPGAKDKEKKPALQKYPYAWEAHHILPGSAFYYELKSGPAFTYKQLRLILQSEYNLNHGHNIIMLPDQAWAVPVHALLQHPGDHPNYTQQVMQDMKVISNNLQKEIDKQKDHGLLVTDIFNKLRELEDDYWDILVDLSRAVVASVTAGKEYAHPLVRYAPKDKKAMSRYEWGSLY
;
A
#
# COMPACT_ATOMS: atom_id res chain seq x y z
N MET A 1 13.30 -13.84 -16.09
CA MET A 1 12.78 -12.46 -16.18
C MET A 1 11.40 -12.48 -16.83
N SER A 2 10.32 -12.50 -16.05
CA SER A 2 8.97 -12.27 -16.60
C SER A 2 8.56 -10.84 -16.27
N ASN A 3 8.57 -9.98 -17.27
CA ASN A 3 7.76 -8.77 -17.25
C ASN A 3 6.31 -9.25 -17.32
N LEU A 4 5.50 -8.94 -16.30
CA LEU A 4 4.06 -9.09 -16.43
C LEU A 4 3.64 -8.20 -17.60
N SER A 5 3.23 -8.81 -18.71
CA SER A 5 2.83 -8.12 -19.93
C SER A 5 1.36 -7.71 -19.84
N ALA A 6 0.96 -6.70 -20.60
CA ALA A 6 -0.45 -6.32 -20.77
C ALA A 6 -1.35 -7.50 -21.22
N LYS A 7 -0.78 -8.62 -21.69
CA LYS A 7 -1.50 -9.85 -22.03
C LYS A 7 -1.94 -10.65 -20.79
N GLU A 8 -1.20 -10.57 -19.68
CA GLU A 8 -1.56 -11.21 -18.40
C GLU A 8 -2.67 -10.45 -17.66
N MET A 9 -2.87 -9.16 -17.97
CA MET A 9 -4.03 -8.37 -17.50
C MET A 9 -5.35 -8.71 -18.19
N ASN A 10 -5.33 -9.56 -19.23
CA ASN A 10 -6.44 -9.76 -20.17
C ASN A 10 -7.11 -11.13 -20.10
N THR A 11 -6.86 -11.93 -19.06
CA THR A 11 -7.64 -13.16 -18.86
C THR A 11 -9.05 -12.80 -18.37
N ALA A 12 -10.02 -13.67 -18.67
CA ALA A 12 -11.36 -13.52 -18.13
C ALA A 12 -11.40 -13.61 -16.60
N LEU A 13 -10.45 -14.34 -15.99
CA LEU A 13 -10.35 -14.46 -14.53
C LEU A 13 -9.87 -13.15 -13.91
N SER A 14 -8.76 -12.58 -14.37
CA SER A 14 -8.24 -11.28 -13.90
C SER A 14 -9.29 -10.17 -14.01
N GLN A 15 -10.04 -10.11 -15.11
CA GLN A 15 -11.13 -9.14 -15.28
C GLN A 15 -12.28 -9.35 -14.28
N ARG A 16 -12.65 -10.60 -13.99
CA ARG A 16 -13.64 -10.91 -12.95
C ARG A 16 -13.15 -10.51 -11.56
N LEU A 17 -11.88 -10.73 -11.26
CA LEU A 17 -11.26 -10.33 -9.99
C LEU A 17 -11.20 -8.81 -9.84
N LEU A 18 -10.80 -8.09 -10.89
CA LEU A 18 -10.85 -6.63 -10.92
C LEU A 18 -12.26 -6.10 -10.67
N ALA A 19 -13.29 -6.71 -11.26
CA ALA A 19 -14.66 -6.29 -11.02
C ALA A 19 -15.10 -6.49 -9.55
N ILE A 20 -14.60 -7.52 -8.86
CA ILE A 20 -14.82 -7.70 -7.41
C ILE A 20 -14.15 -6.57 -6.63
N PHE A 21 -12.92 -6.25 -7.01
CA PHE A 21 -12.09 -5.21 -6.41
C PHE A 21 -12.75 -3.83 -6.54
N GLU A 22 -13.20 -3.45 -7.73
CA GLU A 22 -13.92 -2.19 -7.99
C GLU A 22 -15.24 -2.12 -7.21
N ARG A 23 -16.04 -3.18 -7.21
CA ARG A 23 -17.28 -3.24 -6.42
C ARG A 23 -17.03 -3.05 -4.93
N SER A 24 -15.91 -3.56 -4.39
CA SER A 24 -15.59 -3.38 -2.97
C SER A 24 -15.40 -1.92 -2.57
N ARG A 25 -14.75 -1.12 -3.44
CA ARG A 25 -14.63 0.32 -3.28
C ARG A 25 -15.99 1.00 -3.36
N ASP A 26 -16.78 0.67 -4.37
CA ASP A 26 -18.05 1.35 -4.63
C ASP A 26 -19.07 1.10 -3.48
N ARG A 27 -19.07 -0.11 -2.90
CA ARG A 27 -19.87 -0.42 -1.69
C ARG A 27 -19.53 0.50 -0.52
N LYS A 28 -18.25 0.74 -0.26
CA LYS A 28 -17.80 1.64 0.83
C LYS A 28 -18.33 3.06 0.61
N TYR A 29 -18.29 3.55 -0.62
CA TYR A 29 -18.79 4.88 -0.96
C TYR A 29 -20.32 4.98 -0.82
N ALA A 30 -21.06 3.95 -1.27
CA ALA A 30 -22.50 3.88 -1.08
C ALA A 30 -22.86 3.88 0.41
N ALA A 31 -22.23 3.01 1.21
CA ALA A 31 -22.45 2.95 2.66
C ALA A 31 -22.07 4.26 3.37
N ALA A 32 -20.99 4.94 2.96
CA ALA A 32 -20.60 6.23 3.51
C ALA A 32 -21.61 7.35 3.15
N LYS A 33 -22.18 7.31 1.95
CA LYS A 33 -23.23 8.23 1.51
C LYS A 33 -24.52 7.97 2.28
N GLU A 34 -24.95 6.72 2.37
CA GLU A 34 -26.11 6.28 3.14
C GLU A 34 -25.95 6.60 4.62
N ALA A 35 -24.78 6.41 5.23
CA ALA A 35 -24.52 6.79 6.62
C ALA A 35 -24.57 8.31 6.83
N LYS A 36 -24.11 9.11 5.86
CA LYS A 36 -24.27 10.58 5.88
C LYS A 36 -25.74 11.00 5.74
N GLU A 37 -26.52 10.27 4.96
CA GLU A 37 -27.96 10.49 4.76
C GLU A 37 -28.80 9.95 5.94
N ALA A 38 -28.40 8.85 6.57
CA ALA A 38 -29.01 8.26 7.75
C ALA A 38 -28.63 9.02 9.04
N LYS A 39 -27.47 9.68 9.08
CA LYS A 39 -27.21 10.74 10.08
C LYS A 39 -28.19 11.92 9.95
N LYS A 40 -28.95 12.03 8.84
CA LYS A 40 -30.10 12.95 8.71
C LYS A 40 -31.47 12.29 8.96
N LYS A 41 -31.57 10.96 9.01
CA LYS A 41 -32.79 10.20 9.38
C LYS A 41 -32.40 8.86 10.00
N LYS A 42 -32.68 8.63 11.28
CA LYS A 42 -32.46 7.32 11.95
C LYS A 42 -33.36 6.23 11.34
N PRO A 43 -32.80 5.04 11.01
CA PRO A 43 -33.58 3.81 11.15
C PRO A 43 -32.83 2.70 11.91
N LYS A 44 -33.62 1.75 12.41
CA LYS A 44 -33.26 0.57 13.22
C LYS A 44 -32.58 -0.54 12.38
N PRO A 45 -31.80 -1.45 13.01
CA PRO A 45 -31.25 -2.62 12.33
C PRO A 45 -32.30 -3.72 12.16
N ALA A 46 -32.17 -4.51 11.08
CA ALA A 46 -32.90 -5.76 10.87
C ALA A 46 -31.94 -6.94 11.05
N GLU A 47 -32.48 -8.03 11.61
CA GLU A 47 -31.79 -9.30 11.92
C GLU A 47 -31.54 -10.14 10.66
N GLU A 48 -30.42 -10.87 10.66
CA GLU A 48 -30.10 -11.94 9.71
C GLU A 48 -30.43 -13.32 10.31
N SER A 49 -30.95 -14.22 9.48
CA SER A 49 -31.17 -15.65 9.77
C SER A 49 -30.13 -16.53 9.07
N ALA A 50 -29.76 -17.62 9.73
CA ALA A 50 -28.67 -18.53 9.40
C ALA A 50 -29.03 -19.67 8.41
N ASP A 51 -27.95 -20.38 8.06
CA ASP A 51 -27.79 -21.71 7.45
C ASP A 51 -27.77 -21.85 5.91
N ASP A 52 -26.59 -22.21 5.36
CA ASP A 52 -26.36 -23.59 4.87
C ASP A 52 -24.86 -23.89 4.63
N ALA A 53 -24.53 -25.18 4.69
CA ALA A 53 -23.18 -25.74 4.87
C ALA A 53 -22.17 -25.46 3.73
N ASP A 54 -21.33 -24.46 3.95
CA ASP A 54 -19.92 -24.40 3.54
C ASP A 54 -19.19 -23.68 4.70
N HIS A 55 -18.02 -24.14 5.16
CA HIS A 55 -17.33 -23.54 6.33
C HIS A 55 -16.84 -22.09 6.09
N VAL A 56 -17.16 -21.55 4.91
CA VAL A 56 -17.11 -20.13 4.58
C VAL A 56 -18.54 -19.66 4.39
N ASP A 57 -19.02 -18.83 5.32
CA ASP A 57 -20.37 -18.27 5.26
C ASP A 57 -20.55 -17.51 3.93
N SER A 58 -21.38 -18.05 3.05
CA SER A 58 -21.66 -17.46 1.74
C SER A 58 -22.66 -16.31 1.81
N ASN A 59 -23.11 -15.91 2.99
CA ASN A 59 -24.05 -14.82 3.21
C ASN A 59 -23.43 -13.70 4.04
N ALA A 60 -22.36 -13.97 4.80
CA ALA A 60 -21.67 -12.94 5.58
C ALA A 60 -21.34 -11.68 4.74
N PRO A 61 -21.72 -10.49 5.22
CA PRO A 61 -21.66 -9.27 4.43
C PRO A 61 -20.20 -8.83 4.20
N PRO A 62 -19.89 -8.29 3.00
CA PRO A 62 -18.55 -7.80 2.73
C PRO A 62 -18.30 -6.45 3.44
N ARG A 63 -17.29 -6.43 4.31
CA ARG A 63 -16.81 -5.26 5.07
C ARG A 63 -15.47 -4.73 4.55
N GLY A 64 -14.63 -5.63 4.06
CA GLY A 64 -13.31 -5.33 3.54
C GLY A 64 -13.35 -4.54 2.23
N VAL A 65 -12.27 -3.78 2.01
CA VAL A 65 -12.12 -2.85 0.89
C VAL A 65 -10.81 -3.15 0.21
N LEU A 66 -10.87 -3.69 -0.99
CA LEU A 66 -9.68 -3.92 -1.79
C LEU A 66 -9.46 -2.77 -2.78
N GLY A 67 -10.51 -2.12 -3.27
CA GLY A 67 -10.35 -1.06 -4.28
C GLY A 67 -9.71 0.23 -3.76
N LYS A 68 -8.74 0.79 -4.51
CA LYS A 68 -8.10 2.08 -4.24
C LYS A 68 -9.14 3.21 -4.19
N ASP A 69 -9.06 4.05 -3.15
CA ASP A 69 -9.91 5.22 -2.96
C ASP A 69 -9.08 6.52 -2.94
N ASN A 70 -9.74 7.69 -2.95
CA ASN A 70 -9.05 9.00 -2.97
C ASN A 70 -8.55 9.45 -1.58
N SER A 71 -8.84 8.71 -0.51
CA SER A 71 -8.48 9.07 0.87
C SER A 71 -7.22 8.37 1.36
N TYR A 72 -6.72 7.37 0.63
CA TYR A 72 -5.53 6.58 0.99
C TYR A 72 -4.32 7.43 1.42
N ALA A 73 -4.00 8.50 0.70
CA ALA A 73 -2.88 9.39 1.04
C ALA A 73 -3.09 10.11 2.39
N GLN A 74 -4.33 10.57 2.66
CA GLN A 74 -4.68 11.16 3.95
C GLN A 74 -4.64 10.12 5.08
N ASN A 75 -5.12 8.90 4.81
CA ASN A 75 -5.10 7.81 5.78
C ASN A 75 -3.66 7.44 6.16
N GLY A 76 -2.76 7.36 5.17
CA GLY A 76 -1.33 7.16 5.40
C GLY A 76 -0.74 8.27 6.28
N SER A 77 -1.04 9.53 5.97
CA SER A 77 -0.57 10.69 6.76
C SER A 77 -0.98 10.62 8.21
N ASN A 78 -2.27 10.39 8.45
CA ASN A 78 -2.81 10.31 9.80
C ASN A 78 -2.21 9.13 10.57
N TYR A 79 -2.10 7.96 9.93
CA TYR A 79 -1.61 6.75 10.57
C TYR A 79 -0.12 6.84 10.91
N ILE A 80 0.71 7.18 9.92
CA ILE A 80 2.16 7.31 10.10
C ILE A 80 2.45 8.42 11.12
N GLY A 81 1.75 9.57 11.02
CA GLY A 81 1.89 10.66 11.99
C GLY A 81 1.50 10.25 13.41
N SER A 82 0.48 9.41 13.58
CA SER A 82 0.07 8.88 14.89
C SER A 82 1.06 7.90 15.52
N LEU A 83 1.99 7.36 14.72
CA LEU A 83 3.03 6.41 15.15
C LEU A 83 4.42 7.03 15.10
N ASP A 84 4.51 8.34 15.32
CA ASP A 84 5.79 9.07 15.32
C ASP A 84 6.63 8.84 14.04
N GLY A 85 5.96 8.85 12.88
CA GLY A 85 6.64 8.61 11.60
C GLY A 85 6.95 7.13 11.36
N ARG A 86 6.45 6.23 12.21
CA ARG A 86 6.78 4.79 12.24
C ARG A 86 8.31 4.57 12.21
N GLY A 87 9.06 5.49 12.84
CA GLY A 87 10.52 5.46 12.92
C GLY A 87 11.29 5.81 11.64
N VAL A 88 10.62 6.25 10.56
CA VAL A 88 11.21 6.33 9.21
C VAL A 88 11.54 7.75 8.74
N TYR A 89 10.77 8.75 9.15
CA TYR A 89 10.83 10.10 8.55
C TYR A 89 11.73 11.10 9.30
N ARG A 90 12.41 10.69 10.38
CA ARG A 90 13.35 11.53 11.14
C ARG A 90 14.83 11.15 10.97
N VAL A 91 15.21 10.61 9.82
CA VAL A 91 16.60 10.20 9.54
C VAL A 91 17.40 11.36 8.94
N PHE A 92 17.75 12.35 9.78
CA PHE A 92 18.48 13.56 9.34
C PHE A 92 20.00 13.52 9.55
N ASP A 93 20.51 12.48 10.20
CA ASP A 93 21.93 12.36 10.56
C ASP A 93 22.79 11.77 9.42
N HIS A 94 22.24 11.73 8.20
CA HIS A 94 22.96 11.23 7.04
C HIS A 94 24.06 12.21 6.61
N PRO A 95 25.32 11.77 6.35
CA PRO A 95 26.45 12.66 6.02
C PRO A 95 26.19 13.60 4.83
N HIS A 96 25.40 13.14 3.86
CA HIS A 96 24.98 13.94 2.70
C HIS A 96 24.15 15.19 3.07
N LEU A 97 23.62 15.27 4.29
CA LEU A 97 22.83 16.40 4.77
C LEU A 97 23.65 17.35 5.65
N ASP A 98 24.93 17.10 5.93
CA ASP A 98 25.70 17.82 6.95
C ASP A 98 25.65 19.36 6.82
N GLU A 99 25.70 19.88 5.59
CA GLU A 99 25.67 21.32 5.32
C GLU A 99 24.26 21.92 5.39
N ILE A 100 23.22 21.11 5.24
CA ILE A 100 21.81 21.55 5.13
C ILE A 100 20.91 20.97 6.23
N ARG A 101 21.46 20.26 7.21
CA ARG A 101 20.72 19.42 8.15
C ARG A 101 19.66 20.19 8.90
N ASP A 102 20.01 21.36 9.45
CA ASP A 102 19.09 22.16 10.24
C ASP A 102 17.94 22.70 9.38
N MET A 103 18.24 23.14 8.16
CA MET A 103 17.24 23.59 7.18
C MET A 103 16.29 22.44 6.78
N VAL A 104 16.84 21.25 6.52
CA VAL A 104 16.06 20.06 6.20
C VAL A 104 15.19 19.65 7.38
N ARG A 105 15.70 19.68 8.62
CA ARG A 105 14.90 19.39 9.80
C ARG A 105 13.76 20.39 9.96
N GLU A 106 14.03 21.69 9.88
CA GLU A 106 12.99 22.73 10.01
C GLU A 106 11.87 22.57 8.96
N THR A 107 12.21 22.17 7.74
CA THR A 107 11.28 22.13 6.62
C THR A 107 10.64 20.77 6.37
N ALA A 108 11.35 19.67 6.63
CA ALA A 108 10.95 18.31 6.26
C ALA A 108 10.67 17.39 7.45
N GLU A 109 10.84 17.85 8.69
CA GLU A 109 10.51 17.03 9.86
C GLU A 109 9.06 16.54 9.82
N PHE A 110 8.91 15.23 10.03
CA PHE A 110 7.62 14.58 10.12
C PHE A 110 7.70 13.34 11.03
N PRO A 111 6.75 13.19 11.97
CA PRO A 111 5.80 14.20 12.44
C PRO A 111 6.51 15.26 13.30
N GLY A 112 5.85 16.38 13.59
CA GLY A 112 6.38 17.45 14.46
C GLY A 112 6.91 18.68 13.73
N GLY A 113 7.19 18.58 12.43
CA GLY A 113 7.49 19.72 11.58
C GLY A 113 6.23 20.41 11.04
N PRO A 114 6.33 21.16 9.92
CA PRO A 114 5.23 21.87 9.30
C PRO A 114 3.96 21.00 9.09
N PRO A 115 2.75 21.52 9.37
CA PRO A 115 1.51 20.74 9.30
C PRO A 115 1.14 20.24 7.90
N GLU A 116 1.71 20.84 6.85
CA GLU A 116 1.58 20.43 5.46
C GLU A 116 2.44 19.23 5.08
N ASN A 117 3.47 18.89 5.87
CA ASN A 117 4.38 17.80 5.56
C ASN A 117 3.64 16.48 5.51
N PHE A 118 3.71 15.86 4.34
CA PHE A 118 3.02 14.62 4.04
C PHE A 118 1.52 14.61 4.32
N ASN A 119 0.88 15.78 4.40
CA ASN A 119 -0.54 15.91 4.74
C ASN A 119 -1.33 16.50 3.57
N PRO A 120 -1.97 15.67 2.74
CA PRO A 120 -2.62 16.16 1.53
C PRO A 120 -3.86 17.03 1.80
N GLY A 121 -4.48 16.88 2.98
CA GLY A 121 -5.61 17.67 3.43
C GLY A 121 -5.25 18.95 4.18
N ALA A 122 -3.96 19.18 4.48
CA ALA A 122 -3.51 20.44 5.06
C ALA A 122 -3.67 21.61 4.08
N LYS A 123 -3.61 22.82 4.63
CA LYS A 123 -3.51 24.05 3.83
C LYS A 123 -2.11 24.62 3.95
N ASP A 124 -1.58 25.10 2.85
CA ASP A 124 -0.32 25.84 2.83
C ASP A 124 -0.48 27.26 3.41
N LYS A 125 0.62 28.01 3.44
CA LYS A 125 0.67 29.41 3.93
C LYS A 125 -0.26 30.35 3.16
N GLU A 126 -0.60 30.02 1.91
CA GLU A 126 -1.55 30.77 1.08
C GLU A 126 -3.00 30.28 1.21
N LYS A 127 -3.27 29.38 2.17
CA LYS A 127 -4.56 28.72 2.43
C LYS A 127 -5.04 27.83 1.28
N LYS A 128 -4.15 27.44 0.35
CA LYS A 128 -4.43 26.48 -0.71
C LYS A 128 -4.21 25.06 -0.21
N PRO A 129 -4.88 24.03 -0.77
CA PRO A 129 -4.60 22.66 -0.42
C PRO A 129 -3.11 22.32 -0.62
N ALA A 130 -2.46 21.82 0.42
CA ALA A 130 -1.07 21.40 0.38
C ALA A 130 -0.87 20.26 -0.64
N LEU A 131 -1.85 19.36 -0.75
CA LEU A 131 -1.77 18.16 -1.57
C LEU A 131 -0.48 17.39 -1.24
N GLN A 132 0.08 16.64 -2.18
CA GLN A 132 1.30 15.89 -1.96
C GLN A 132 2.56 16.66 -2.40
N LYS A 133 2.66 17.94 -1.99
CA LYS A 133 3.72 18.86 -2.45
C LYS A 133 4.71 19.30 -1.37
N TYR A 134 4.43 18.99 -0.11
CA TYR A 134 5.23 19.41 1.03
C TYR A 134 5.69 18.19 1.85
N PRO A 135 6.92 18.17 2.36
CA PRO A 135 7.95 19.25 2.28
C PRO A 135 8.55 19.44 0.87
N TYR A 136 8.36 18.45 0.03
CA TYR A 136 8.67 18.42 -1.40
C TYR A 136 7.61 17.59 -2.10
N ALA A 137 7.65 17.47 -3.43
CA ALA A 137 6.72 16.57 -4.11
C ALA A 137 6.93 15.11 -3.66
N TRP A 138 5.86 14.46 -3.24
CA TRP A 138 5.88 13.10 -2.71
C TRP A 138 4.66 12.31 -3.20
N GLU A 139 4.73 11.00 -3.03
CA GLU A 139 3.68 10.08 -3.44
C GLU A 139 3.36 9.08 -2.34
N ALA A 140 2.06 8.97 -1.99
CA ALA A 140 1.57 7.90 -1.13
C ALA A 140 1.45 6.60 -1.93
N HIS A 141 1.93 5.51 -1.34
CA HIS A 141 2.06 4.22 -2.00
C HIS A 141 1.47 3.10 -1.15
N HIS A 142 0.70 2.22 -1.80
CA HIS A 142 0.27 0.98 -1.18
C HIS A 142 1.46 0.03 -1.06
N ILE A 143 1.77 -0.43 0.16
CA ILE A 143 2.83 -1.40 0.43
C ILE A 143 2.46 -2.74 -0.20
N LEU A 144 1.27 -3.25 0.09
CA LEU A 144 0.63 -4.32 -0.68
C LEU A 144 -0.19 -3.67 -1.79
N PRO A 145 0.27 -3.74 -3.06
CA PRO A 145 -0.41 -3.05 -4.14
C PRO A 145 -1.73 -3.76 -4.45
N GLY A 146 -2.75 -2.97 -4.77
CA GLY A 146 -4.07 -3.50 -5.13
C GLY A 146 -4.03 -4.53 -6.27
N SER A 147 -3.10 -4.34 -7.22
CA SER A 147 -2.85 -5.27 -8.32
C SER A 147 -2.48 -6.69 -7.88
N ALA A 148 -1.82 -6.86 -6.74
CA ALA A 148 -1.47 -8.20 -6.24
C ALA A 148 -2.71 -9.07 -5.92
N PHE A 149 -3.87 -8.45 -5.70
CA PHE A 149 -5.12 -9.17 -5.40
C PHE A 149 -5.89 -9.63 -6.64
N TYR A 150 -5.59 -9.10 -7.83
CA TYR A 150 -6.34 -9.42 -9.06
C TYR A 150 -5.49 -9.78 -10.28
N TYR A 151 -4.17 -9.54 -10.26
CA TYR A 151 -3.27 -10.08 -11.27
C TYR A 151 -3.05 -11.58 -11.10
N GLU A 152 -2.55 -12.20 -12.16
CA GLU A 152 -2.20 -13.61 -12.19
C GLU A 152 -0.69 -13.80 -12.31
N LEU A 153 -0.16 -14.68 -11.47
CA LEU A 153 1.15 -15.29 -11.71
C LEU A 153 1.00 -16.38 -12.77
N LYS A 154 2.12 -16.92 -13.26
CA LYS A 154 2.10 -18.12 -14.12
C LYS A 154 1.36 -19.31 -13.48
N SER A 155 1.33 -19.37 -12.15
CA SER A 155 0.60 -20.37 -11.36
C SER A 155 -0.84 -19.99 -11.03
N GLY A 156 -1.39 -18.95 -11.68
CA GLY A 156 -2.70 -18.37 -11.39
C GLY A 156 -2.66 -17.24 -10.35
N PRO A 157 -3.81 -16.75 -9.89
CA PRO A 157 -3.89 -15.64 -8.94
C PRO A 157 -3.34 -16.04 -7.57
N ALA A 158 -2.94 -15.04 -6.78
CA ALA A 158 -2.50 -15.23 -5.40
C ALA A 158 -3.59 -15.92 -4.57
N PHE A 159 -4.81 -15.39 -4.64
CA PHE A 159 -5.98 -15.90 -3.92
C PHE A 159 -7.05 -16.46 -4.87
N THR A 160 -7.78 -17.47 -4.39
CA THR A 160 -8.98 -17.96 -5.09
C THR A 160 -10.17 -17.02 -4.85
N TYR A 161 -11.25 -17.17 -5.62
CA TYR A 161 -12.48 -16.40 -5.41
C TYR A 161 -13.04 -16.56 -3.98
N LYS A 162 -13.04 -17.79 -3.43
CA LYS A 162 -13.51 -18.08 -2.08
C LYS A 162 -12.64 -17.39 -1.02
N GLN A 163 -11.33 -17.33 -1.23
CA GLN A 163 -10.41 -16.65 -0.32
C GLN A 163 -10.51 -15.12 -0.43
N LEU A 164 -10.68 -14.57 -1.63
CA LEU A 164 -10.97 -13.14 -1.80
C LEU A 164 -12.28 -12.74 -1.11
N ARG A 165 -13.28 -13.63 -1.12
CA ARG A 165 -14.50 -13.42 -0.36
C ARG A 165 -14.25 -13.37 1.15
N LEU A 166 -13.45 -14.28 1.69
CA LEU A 166 -13.02 -14.24 3.10
C LEU A 166 -12.32 -12.93 3.46
N ILE A 167 -11.42 -12.46 2.60
CA ILE A 167 -10.76 -11.15 2.78
C ILE A 167 -11.79 -10.03 2.80
N LEU A 168 -12.76 -10.04 1.88
CA LEU A 168 -13.85 -9.07 1.86
C LEU A 168 -14.80 -9.19 3.05
N GLN A 169 -14.90 -10.33 3.71
CA GLN A 169 -15.71 -10.52 4.93
C GLN A 169 -14.95 -10.07 6.19
N SER A 170 -13.63 -9.88 6.09
CA SER A 170 -12.80 -9.27 7.13
C SER A 170 -12.91 -7.74 7.12
N GLU A 171 -12.28 -7.11 8.11
CA GLU A 171 -12.13 -5.65 8.20
C GLU A 171 -10.91 -5.12 7.39
N TYR A 172 -10.29 -5.97 6.57
CA TYR A 172 -9.11 -5.58 5.78
C TYR A 172 -9.46 -4.45 4.80
N ASN A 173 -8.72 -3.36 4.85
CA ASN A 173 -8.93 -2.20 4.02
C ASN A 173 -7.60 -1.78 3.39
N LEU A 174 -7.46 -2.01 2.08
CA LEU A 174 -6.27 -1.66 1.30
C LEU A 174 -5.87 -0.19 1.49
N ASN A 175 -6.85 0.71 1.70
CA ASN A 175 -6.60 2.14 1.87
C ASN A 175 -6.35 2.55 3.33
N HIS A 176 -6.24 1.59 4.25
CA HIS A 176 -5.86 1.86 5.63
C HIS A 176 -4.41 2.37 5.69
N GLY A 177 -4.12 3.33 6.57
CA GLY A 177 -2.81 3.98 6.60
C GLY A 177 -1.63 3.05 6.95
N HIS A 178 -1.90 1.89 7.56
CA HIS A 178 -0.91 0.84 7.80
C HIS A 178 -0.29 0.29 6.50
N ASN A 179 -1.10 0.20 5.44
CA ASN A 179 -0.67 -0.25 4.12
C ASN A 179 -0.07 0.88 3.27
N ILE A 180 0.21 2.06 3.86
CA ILE A 180 0.67 3.22 3.10
C ILE A 180 2.08 3.60 3.52
N ILE A 181 2.93 3.85 2.53
CA ILE A 181 4.24 4.49 2.70
C ILE A 181 4.29 5.76 1.86
N MET A 182 4.95 6.79 2.37
CA MET A 182 5.13 8.06 1.65
C MET A 182 6.54 8.11 1.11
N LEU A 183 6.67 8.22 -0.21
CA LEU A 183 7.96 8.20 -0.88
C LEU A 183 8.20 9.53 -1.60
N PRO A 184 9.44 10.03 -1.65
CA PRO A 184 9.78 11.19 -2.45
C PRO A 184 9.51 10.93 -3.95
N ASP A 185 8.91 11.91 -4.62
CA ASP A 185 8.78 11.93 -6.09
C ASP A 185 10.06 12.45 -6.74
N GLN A 186 10.88 13.22 -6.00
CA GLN A 186 12.04 13.92 -6.51
C GLN A 186 13.35 13.30 -6.01
N ALA A 187 14.32 13.14 -6.93
CA ALA A 187 15.60 12.49 -6.66
C ALA A 187 16.37 13.13 -5.50
N TRP A 188 16.47 14.47 -5.49
CA TRP A 188 17.19 15.21 -4.46
C TRP A 188 16.59 15.02 -3.06
N ALA A 189 15.32 14.61 -2.97
CA ALA A 189 14.61 14.40 -1.71
C ALA A 189 14.77 12.97 -1.16
N VAL A 190 15.30 12.03 -1.94
CA VAL A 190 15.63 10.66 -1.49
C VAL A 190 16.52 10.64 -0.26
N PRO A 191 17.67 11.36 -0.22
CA PRO A 191 18.53 11.35 0.97
C PRO A 191 17.90 12.01 2.21
N VAL A 192 16.86 12.85 2.06
CA VAL A 192 16.25 13.58 3.19
C VAL A 192 15.63 12.66 4.24
N HIS A 193 14.97 11.59 3.79
CA HIS A 193 14.42 10.54 4.68
C HIS A 193 15.04 9.17 4.44
N ALA A 194 16.14 9.13 3.68
CA ALA A 194 16.80 7.93 3.19
C ALA A 194 15.84 6.94 2.48
N LEU A 195 14.77 7.42 1.84
CA LEU A 195 13.69 6.64 1.23
C LEU A 195 13.83 6.57 -0.29
N LEU A 196 13.62 5.40 -0.89
CA LEU A 196 13.63 5.23 -2.35
C LEU A 196 12.64 6.17 -3.03
N GLN A 197 13.01 6.60 -4.24
CA GLN A 197 12.09 7.28 -5.14
C GLN A 197 11.12 6.27 -5.75
N HIS A 198 9.87 6.68 -5.96
CA HIS A 198 8.89 5.88 -6.69
C HIS A 198 8.81 6.35 -8.16
N PRO A 199 9.27 5.56 -9.15
CA PRO A 199 9.39 5.99 -10.54
C PRO A 199 8.19 5.56 -11.41
N GLY A 200 7.11 5.05 -10.79
CA GLY A 200 6.02 4.35 -11.48
C GLY A 200 6.08 2.83 -11.28
N ASP A 201 5.50 2.08 -12.22
CA ASP A 201 5.22 0.64 -12.06
C ASP A 201 6.39 -0.18 -11.53
N HIS A 202 6.08 -1.05 -10.57
CA HIS A 202 7.02 -1.92 -9.87
C HIS A 202 6.65 -3.43 -10.05
N PRO A 203 6.74 -4.00 -11.28
CA PRO A 203 6.39 -5.39 -11.55
C PRO A 203 7.17 -6.45 -10.76
N ASN A 204 8.47 -6.26 -10.45
CA ASN A 204 9.20 -7.29 -9.69
C ASN A 204 8.72 -7.30 -8.24
N TYR A 205 8.59 -6.12 -7.63
CA TYR A 205 8.01 -5.95 -6.31
C TYR A 205 6.60 -6.56 -6.23
N THR A 206 5.74 -6.26 -7.20
CA THR A 206 4.37 -6.81 -7.25
C THR A 206 4.38 -8.34 -7.33
N GLN A 207 5.28 -8.92 -8.13
CA GLN A 207 5.41 -10.38 -8.22
C GLN A 207 5.86 -11.02 -6.91
N GLN A 208 6.81 -10.40 -6.21
CA GLN A 208 7.28 -10.86 -4.91
C GLN A 208 6.12 -10.84 -3.90
N VAL A 209 5.36 -9.74 -3.83
CA VAL A 209 4.17 -9.64 -2.96
C VAL A 209 3.16 -10.74 -3.28
N MET A 210 2.88 -10.98 -4.56
CA MET A 210 1.94 -12.03 -4.97
C MET A 210 2.42 -13.43 -4.58
N GLN A 211 3.73 -13.70 -4.59
CA GLN A 211 4.28 -14.97 -4.16
C GLN A 211 4.11 -15.18 -2.66
N ASP A 212 4.34 -14.15 -1.85
CA ASP A 212 4.16 -14.24 -0.39
C ASP A 212 2.67 -14.33 -0.02
N MET A 213 1.81 -13.58 -0.72
CA MET A 213 0.36 -13.75 -0.63
C MET A 213 -0.07 -15.18 -1.02
N LYS A 214 0.62 -15.84 -1.95
CA LYS A 214 0.34 -17.24 -2.31
C LYS A 214 0.67 -18.19 -1.16
N VAL A 215 1.71 -17.91 -0.37
CA VAL A 215 2.02 -18.68 0.84
C VAL A 215 0.87 -18.54 1.85
N ILE A 216 0.37 -17.32 2.07
CA ILE A 216 -0.81 -17.06 2.90
C ILE A 216 -2.03 -17.82 2.37
N SER A 217 -2.31 -17.73 1.06
CA SER A 217 -3.40 -18.45 0.40
C SER A 217 -3.33 -19.96 0.61
N ASN A 218 -2.16 -20.56 0.45
CA ASN A 218 -1.98 -22.00 0.64
C ASN A 218 -2.19 -22.41 2.10
N ASN A 219 -1.74 -21.60 3.06
CA ASN A 219 -1.97 -21.86 4.48
C ASN A 219 -3.45 -21.69 4.84
N LEU A 220 -4.12 -20.65 4.33
CA LEU A 220 -5.55 -20.45 4.50
C LEU A 220 -6.35 -21.63 3.94
N GLN A 221 -5.97 -22.16 2.77
CA GLN A 221 -6.64 -23.32 2.19
C GLN A 221 -6.53 -24.56 3.10
N LYS A 222 -5.36 -24.83 3.69
CA LYS A 222 -5.20 -25.94 4.65
C LYS A 222 -6.13 -25.80 5.85
N GLU A 223 -6.35 -24.58 6.32
CA GLU A 223 -7.25 -24.32 7.46
C GLU A 223 -8.72 -24.46 7.06
N ILE A 224 -9.09 -24.05 5.83
CA ILE A 224 -10.41 -24.31 5.24
C ILE A 224 -10.65 -25.82 5.12
N ASP A 225 -9.68 -26.58 4.63
CA ASP A 225 -9.79 -28.03 4.43
C ASP A 225 -9.92 -28.79 5.76
N LYS A 226 -9.36 -28.23 6.84
CA LYS A 226 -9.54 -28.71 8.22
C LYS A 226 -10.87 -28.26 8.86
N GLN A 227 -11.74 -27.60 8.10
CA GLN A 227 -13.04 -27.12 8.58
C GLN A 227 -12.93 -26.17 9.78
N LYS A 228 -11.89 -25.32 9.79
CA LYS A 228 -11.76 -24.30 10.83
C LYS A 228 -12.96 -23.35 10.81
N ASP A 229 -13.34 -22.88 11.98
CA ASP A 229 -14.41 -21.89 12.15
C ASP A 229 -14.23 -20.66 11.25
N HIS A 230 -15.34 -20.20 10.65
CA HIS A 230 -15.36 -19.10 9.71
C HIS A 230 -14.84 -17.79 10.33
N GLY A 231 -15.28 -17.45 11.54
CA GLY A 231 -14.85 -16.23 12.23
C GLY A 231 -13.34 -16.22 12.52
N LEU A 232 -12.79 -17.39 12.85
CA LEU A 232 -11.35 -17.57 12.99
C LEU A 232 -10.61 -17.43 11.65
N LEU A 233 -11.14 -17.96 10.55
CA LEU A 233 -10.55 -17.79 9.21
C LEU A 233 -10.52 -16.31 8.79
N VAL A 234 -11.60 -15.57 9.04
CA VAL A 234 -11.71 -14.13 8.75
C VAL A 234 -10.70 -13.31 9.57
N THR A 235 -10.53 -13.65 10.85
CA THR A 235 -9.55 -12.98 11.73
C THR A 235 -8.12 -13.32 11.33
N ASP A 236 -7.86 -14.59 11.00
CA ASP A 236 -6.54 -15.07 10.61
C ASP A 236 -6.04 -14.43 9.31
N ILE A 237 -6.90 -14.33 8.28
CA ILE A 237 -6.50 -13.70 7.02
C ILE A 237 -6.25 -12.19 7.19
N PHE A 238 -7.03 -11.51 8.03
CA PHE A 238 -6.79 -10.10 8.35
C PHE A 238 -5.42 -9.92 9.01
N ASN A 239 -5.11 -10.71 10.04
CA ASN A 239 -3.84 -10.63 10.75
C ASN A 239 -2.65 -10.95 9.83
N LYS A 240 -2.75 -12.00 9.01
CA LYS A 240 -1.69 -12.38 8.05
C LYS A 240 -1.42 -11.31 7.00
N LEU A 241 -2.45 -10.65 6.48
CA LEU A 241 -2.26 -9.54 5.54
C LEU A 241 -1.63 -8.32 6.23
N ARG A 242 -2.02 -8.03 7.47
CA ARG A 242 -1.40 -6.96 8.27
C ARG A 242 0.07 -7.28 8.58
N GLU A 243 0.39 -8.50 8.99
CA GLU A 243 1.78 -8.95 9.21
C GLU A 243 2.60 -8.81 7.92
N LEU A 244 2.02 -9.16 6.76
CA LEU A 244 2.68 -8.96 5.48
C LEU A 244 2.93 -7.46 5.17
N GLU A 245 2.04 -6.55 5.57
CA GLU A 245 2.26 -5.11 5.46
C GLU A 245 3.42 -4.63 6.35
N ASP A 246 3.60 -5.22 7.53
CA ASP A 246 4.75 -4.96 8.40
C ASP A 246 6.05 -5.47 7.77
N ASP A 247 6.07 -6.73 7.30
CA ASP A 247 7.25 -7.32 6.65
C ASP A 247 7.70 -6.49 5.45
N TYR A 248 6.76 -6.05 4.60
CA TYR A 248 7.09 -5.24 3.43
C TYR A 248 7.44 -3.80 3.77
N TRP A 249 6.92 -3.24 4.87
CA TRP A 249 7.40 -1.97 5.37
C TRP A 249 8.90 -2.05 5.69
N ASP A 250 9.30 -3.05 6.45
CA ASP A 250 10.70 -3.26 6.84
C ASP A 250 11.59 -3.48 5.62
N ILE A 251 11.16 -4.34 4.67
CA ILE A 251 11.87 -4.55 3.40
C ILE A 251 12.08 -3.22 2.66
N LEU A 252 11.03 -2.40 2.52
CA LEU A 252 11.12 -1.13 1.79
C LEU A 252 12.04 -0.13 2.47
N VAL A 253 11.98 -0.05 3.80
CA VAL A 253 12.83 0.83 4.61
C VAL A 253 14.28 0.39 4.52
N ASP A 254 14.58 -0.87 4.79
CA ASP A 254 15.93 -1.43 4.75
C ASP A 254 16.54 -1.30 3.35
N LEU A 255 15.77 -1.64 2.33
CA LEU A 255 16.19 -1.50 0.95
C LEU A 255 16.52 -0.05 0.61
N SER A 256 15.68 0.88 1.07
CA SER A 256 15.95 2.30 0.86
C SER A 256 17.22 2.77 1.55
N ARG A 257 17.48 2.30 2.77
CA ARG A 257 18.64 2.72 3.55
C ARG A 257 19.92 2.21 2.93
N ALA A 258 19.91 0.93 2.53
CA ALA A 258 21.03 0.30 1.83
C ALA A 258 21.34 1.01 0.51
N VAL A 259 20.31 1.38 -0.25
CA VAL A 259 20.46 2.09 -1.51
C VAL A 259 21.05 3.49 -1.30
N VAL A 260 20.49 4.30 -0.40
CA VAL A 260 21.01 5.66 -0.12
C VAL A 260 22.44 5.61 0.41
N ALA A 261 22.75 4.69 1.34
CA ALA A 261 24.09 4.50 1.86
C ALA A 261 25.10 4.09 0.77
N SER A 262 24.72 3.19 -0.14
CA SER A 262 25.59 2.78 -1.24
C SER A 262 25.87 3.93 -2.21
N VAL A 263 24.81 4.64 -2.64
CA VAL A 263 24.92 5.72 -3.62
C VAL A 263 25.77 6.86 -3.06
N THR A 264 25.61 7.20 -1.78
CA THR A 264 26.42 8.23 -1.12
C THR A 264 27.88 7.82 -0.92
N ALA A 265 28.18 6.52 -0.91
CA ALA A 265 29.54 5.99 -0.98
C ALA A 265 30.09 5.91 -2.43
N GLY A 266 29.37 6.44 -3.41
CA GLY A 266 29.75 6.43 -4.83
C GLY A 266 29.58 5.06 -5.50
N LYS A 267 28.69 4.21 -5.00
CA LYS A 267 28.47 2.84 -5.50
C LYS A 267 27.00 2.58 -5.79
N GLU A 268 26.70 1.83 -6.85
CA GLU A 268 25.35 1.30 -7.08
C GLU A 268 25.05 0.13 -6.13
N TYR A 269 23.81 0.06 -5.64
CA TYR A 269 23.33 -1.04 -4.83
C TYR A 269 22.60 -2.07 -5.71
N ALA A 270 23.15 -3.28 -5.80
CA ALA A 270 22.56 -4.34 -6.61
C ALA A 270 21.52 -5.14 -5.82
N HIS A 271 20.25 -5.09 -6.23
CA HIS A 271 19.18 -5.89 -5.63
C HIS A 271 18.08 -6.19 -6.67
N PRO A 272 17.42 -7.37 -6.64
CA PRO A 272 16.38 -7.73 -7.61
C PRO A 272 15.18 -6.79 -7.68
N LEU A 273 14.93 -6.04 -6.59
CA LEU A 273 13.85 -5.06 -6.47
C LEU A 273 14.31 -3.62 -6.76
N VAL A 274 15.60 -3.38 -7.05
CA VAL A 274 16.15 -2.03 -7.26
C VAL A 274 16.57 -1.85 -8.71
N ARG A 275 16.30 -0.66 -9.25
CA ARG A 275 16.72 -0.23 -10.59
C ARG A 275 17.14 1.23 -10.61
N TYR A 276 18.03 1.56 -11.53
CA TYR A 276 18.54 2.91 -11.77
C TYR A 276 18.22 3.32 -13.22
N ALA A 277 17.37 4.36 -13.38
CA ALA A 277 16.94 5.01 -14.64
C ALA A 277 16.43 4.12 -15.81
N PRO A 278 15.67 4.67 -16.80
CA PRO A 278 14.68 3.90 -17.54
C PRO A 278 15.20 3.15 -18.77
N LYS A 279 14.35 2.26 -19.27
CA LYS A 279 14.43 1.47 -20.51
C LYS A 279 14.70 2.29 -21.79
N ASP A 280 14.53 3.62 -21.74
CA ASP A 280 14.73 4.54 -22.87
C ASP A 280 15.94 5.46 -22.63
N LYS A 281 17.00 5.28 -23.44
CA LYS A 281 18.31 5.94 -23.31
C LYS A 281 18.27 7.46 -23.56
N LYS A 282 17.13 8.01 -23.99
CA LYS A 282 16.97 9.44 -24.33
C LYS A 282 16.33 10.28 -23.21
N ALA A 283 15.76 9.66 -22.19
CA ALA A 283 15.27 10.39 -21.03
C ALA A 283 16.45 10.74 -20.12
N MET A 284 16.68 12.02 -19.85
CA MET A 284 17.58 12.41 -18.75
C MET A 284 17.08 11.75 -17.47
N SER A 285 17.92 10.88 -16.89
CA SER A 285 17.61 10.12 -15.68
C SER A 285 17.14 11.06 -14.57
N ARG A 286 15.95 10.80 -14.03
CA ARG A 286 15.48 11.41 -12.76
C ARG A 286 15.92 10.62 -11.53
N TYR A 287 16.75 9.57 -11.68
CA TYR A 287 16.86 8.50 -10.67
C TYR A 287 18.32 8.11 -10.37
N GLU A 288 19.15 9.09 -9.96
CA GLU A 288 20.53 8.85 -9.48
C GLU A 288 20.58 7.95 -8.23
N TRP A 289 19.47 7.89 -7.50
CA TRP A 289 19.40 7.26 -6.19
C TRP A 289 18.86 5.84 -6.20
N GLY A 290 18.49 5.26 -7.35
CA GLY A 290 17.84 3.96 -7.41
C GLY A 290 16.35 4.03 -7.03
N SER A 291 15.59 3.05 -7.48
CA SER A 291 14.13 3.05 -7.43
C SER A 291 13.59 1.62 -7.46
N LEU A 292 12.35 1.40 -7.02
CA LEU A 292 11.76 0.07 -7.06
C LEU A 292 11.52 -0.42 -8.50
N TYR A 293 11.81 -1.71 -8.73
CA TYR A 293 11.46 -2.46 -9.95
C TYR A 293 10.16 -3.22 -9.79
#